data_AF-A0A4T0MB80-F1
#
_entry.id   AF-A0A4T0MB80-F1
#
_cell.length_a   1.000
_cell.length_b   1.000
_cell.length_c   1.000
_cell.angle_alpha   90.00
_cell.angle_beta   90.00
_cell.angle_gamma   90.00
#
_symmetry.space_group_name_H-M   'P 1'
#
loop_
_entity.id
_entity.type
_entity.pdbx_description
1 polymer ?
#
loop_
_entity_poly.entity_id
_entity_poly.type
_entity_poly.pdbx_seq_one_letter_code
_entity_poly.pdbx_strand_id
1 'polypeptide(L)'
;MFSASIYEDIKQLESDIELTRAKVSNDVLSDRIKQFVDAPREIQELYRNDAAEENTHIINIIFRSGDMPTLSPSDLQKMARGWETYARYEEERARNGVMYTDDGPDSEEGWLFMDLSYLLKLYTKLRDKEQLIEMIFEGVTAELLKDMVYKAANIVDSLYDLQMFIGDLIRTVEQVEERSQADPAGTVHIFVDLVKRHEGQFYSFVHKVHSKGEDMFDSFGSWIERFFDFLRDGMKSKISLEMLLPHSEAERKEIFKEVDELAIYHYKKKVMHEERMREKYIESQEDYDGKGESSEWVAGLVGSLGVDEVLTTEVTAAGENESEDGEEEEENINYPETGKITELLPIFVEIVRNSF
;
A
#
# COMPACT_ATOMS: atom_id res chain seq x y z
N MET A 1 21.93 -13.04 -9.46
CA MET A 1 20.68 -13.65 -9.98
C MET A 1 19.93 -12.70 -10.91
N PHE A 2 19.72 -11.42 -10.53
CA PHE A 2 19.01 -10.44 -11.36
C PHE A 2 19.64 -10.18 -12.75
N SER A 3 20.96 -10.02 -12.83
CA SER A 3 21.65 -9.82 -14.11
C SER A 3 21.56 -11.03 -15.05
N ALA A 4 21.63 -12.25 -14.52
CA ALA A 4 21.57 -13.48 -15.32
C ALA A 4 20.21 -13.67 -16.02
N SER A 5 19.10 -13.31 -15.35
CA SER A 5 17.76 -13.33 -15.93
C SER A 5 17.60 -12.28 -17.03
N ILE A 6 18.19 -11.08 -16.87
CA ILE A 6 18.12 -10.04 -17.91
C ILE A 6 18.90 -10.46 -19.16
N TYR A 7 20.05 -11.11 -19.02
CA TYR A 7 20.81 -11.64 -20.17
C TYR A 7 20.06 -12.76 -20.91
N GLU A 8 19.28 -13.57 -20.21
CA GLU A 8 18.44 -14.60 -20.82
C GLU A 8 17.26 -13.99 -21.59
N ASP A 9 16.58 -13.00 -20.99
CA ASP A 9 15.54 -12.21 -21.66
C ASP A 9 16.06 -11.54 -22.94
N ILE A 10 17.27 -10.97 -22.90
CA ILE A 10 17.90 -10.34 -24.08
C ILE A 10 18.09 -11.36 -25.20
N LYS A 11 18.63 -12.55 -24.90
CA LYS A 11 18.82 -13.60 -25.91
C LYS A 11 17.50 -14.07 -26.52
N GLN A 12 16.45 -14.16 -25.70
CA GLN A 12 15.12 -14.51 -26.19
C GLN A 12 14.57 -13.42 -27.11
N LEU A 13 14.70 -12.14 -26.73
CA LEU A 13 14.30 -11.01 -27.56
C LEU A 13 15.10 -10.94 -28.87
N GLU A 14 16.40 -11.19 -28.85
CA GLU A 14 17.24 -11.28 -30.05
C GLU A 14 16.75 -12.38 -31.00
N SER A 15 16.45 -13.57 -30.46
CA SER A 15 15.88 -14.68 -31.24
C SER A 15 14.51 -14.32 -31.84
N ASP A 16 13.63 -13.67 -31.07
CA ASP A 16 12.31 -13.25 -31.55
C ASP A 16 12.41 -12.16 -32.64
N ILE A 17 13.41 -11.26 -32.52
CA ILE A 17 13.73 -10.25 -33.53
C ILE A 17 14.20 -10.91 -34.82
N GLU A 18 15.10 -11.89 -34.75
CA GLU A 18 15.59 -12.62 -35.92
C GLU A 18 14.46 -13.35 -36.65
N LEU A 19 13.58 -14.02 -35.92
CA LEU A 19 12.41 -14.69 -36.49
C LEU A 19 11.45 -13.69 -37.16
N THR A 20 11.21 -12.55 -36.53
CA THR A 20 10.32 -11.51 -37.07
C THR A 20 10.94 -10.81 -38.29
N ARG A 21 12.26 -10.57 -38.27
CA ARG A 21 13.01 -10.03 -39.43
C ARG A 21 12.95 -10.98 -40.61
N ALA A 22 13.08 -12.29 -40.37
CA ALA A 22 12.94 -13.30 -41.41
C ALA A 22 11.54 -13.29 -42.05
N LYS A 23 10.48 -13.07 -41.26
CA LYS A 23 9.11 -12.93 -41.78
C LYS A 23 8.94 -11.67 -42.66
N VAL A 24 9.45 -10.53 -42.21
CA VAL A 24 9.38 -9.25 -42.96
C VAL A 24 10.14 -9.33 -44.29
N SER A 25 11.23 -10.10 -44.37
CA SER A 25 12.01 -10.35 -45.60
C SER A 25 12.52 -9.08 -46.31
N ASN A 26 12.52 -7.91 -45.64
CA ASN A 26 13.01 -6.63 -46.16
C ASN A 26 13.91 -5.94 -45.13
N ASP A 27 15.22 -6.10 -45.31
CA ASP A 27 16.23 -5.57 -44.40
C ASP A 27 16.21 -4.04 -44.29
N VAL A 28 15.84 -3.32 -45.35
CA VAL A 28 15.80 -1.85 -45.35
C VAL A 28 14.75 -1.32 -44.36
N LEU A 29 13.59 -1.98 -44.28
CA LEU A 29 12.51 -1.59 -43.36
C LEU A 29 12.86 -1.94 -41.91
N SER A 30 13.47 -3.10 -41.69
CA SER A 30 13.92 -3.52 -40.36
C SER A 30 15.05 -2.64 -39.82
N ASP A 31 16.01 -2.27 -40.68
CA ASP A 31 17.14 -1.43 -40.28
C ASP A 31 16.70 0.00 -39.92
N ARG A 32 15.68 0.54 -40.60
CA ARG A 32 15.07 1.83 -40.23
C ARG A 32 14.45 1.83 -38.84
N ILE A 33 13.71 0.77 -38.51
CA ILE A 33 13.11 0.61 -37.18
C ILE A 33 14.22 0.54 -36.13
N LYS A 34 15.27 -0.22 -36.40
CA LYS A 34 16.42 -0.32 -35.50
C LYS A 34 17.09 1.05 -35.28
N GLN A 35 17.34 1.81 -36.34
CA GLN A 35 17.94 3.14 -36.23
C GLN A 35 17.10 4.12 -35.42
N PHE A 36 15.77 4.08 -35.58
CA PHE A 36 14.88 4.90 -34.76
C PHE A 36 15.01 4.54 -33.27
N VAL A 37 15.08 3.25 -32.93
CA VAL A 37 15.21 2.80 -31.53
C VAL A 37 16.59 3.10 -30.95
N ASP A 38 17.64 3.03 -31.77
CA ASP A 38 19.01 3.38 -31.36
C ASP A 38 19.23 4.90 -31.25
N ALA A 39 18.34 5.72 -31.82
CA ALA A 39 18.44 7.17 -31.81
C ALA A 39 18.29 7.76 -30.39
N PRO A 40 18.90 8.94 -30.11
CA PRO A 40 18.71 9.67 -28.87
C PRO A 40 17.24 9.94 -28.54
N ARG A 41 16.92 10.07 -27.24
CA ARG A 41 15.55 10.24 -26.75
C ARG A 41 14.87 11.48 -27.34
N GLU A 42 15.64 12.54 -27.57
CA GLU A 42 15.18 13.79 -28.18
C GLU A 42 14.64 13.56 -29.60
N ILE A 43 15.31 12.70 -30.38
CA ILE A 43 14.89 12.33 -31.74
C ILE A 43 13.64 11.44 -31.67
N GLN A 44 13.59 10.50 -30.73
CA GLN A 44 12.42 9.65 -30.55
C GLN A 44 11.18 10.45 -30.11
N GLU A 45 11.36 11.45 -29.25
CA GLU A 45 10.29 12.36 -28.80
C GLU A 45 9.82 13.25 -29.93
N LEU A 46 10.72 13.77 -30.78
CA LEU A 46 10.35 14.51 -31.99
C LEU A 46 9.40 13.68 -32.88
N TYR A 47 9.79 12.46 -33.23
CA TYR A 47 8.95 11.58 -34.06
C TYR A 47 7.63 11.18 -33.39
N ARG A 48 7.60 11.05 -32.05
CA ARG A 48 6.36 10.81 -31.31
C ARG A 48 5.43 12.02 -31.33
N ASN A 49 5.98 13.23 -31.23
CA ASN A 49 5.21 14.47 -31.32
C ASN A 49 4.64 14.65 -32.73
N ASP A 50 5.45 14.45 -33.77
CA ASP A 50 5.00 14.51 -35.16
C ASP A 50 3.88 13.48 -35.45
N ALA A 51 4.02 12.26 -34.93
CA ALA A 51 3.00 11.21 -35.05
C ALA A 51 1.68 11.60 -34.35
N ALA A 52 1.75 12.27 -33.20
CA ALA A 52 0.59 12.76 -32.47
C ALA A 52 -0.09 13.95 -33.17
N GLU A 53 0.69 14.86 -33.76
CA GLU A 53 0.18 16.00 -34.54
C GLU A 53 -0.51 15.54 -35.83
N GLU A 54 0.08 14.57 -36.56
CA GLU A 54 -0.48 14.01 -37.78
C GLU A 54 -1.54 12.92 -37.53
N ASN A 55 -1.83 12.57 -36.26
CA ASN A 55 -2.72 11.47 -35.85
C ASN A 55 -2.48 10.18 -36.64
N THR A 56 -1.20 9.83 -36.80
CA THR A 56 -0.73 8.71 -37.63
C THR A 56 0.21 7.82 -36.82
N HIS A 57 0.32 6.54 -37.18
CA HIS A 57 1.26 5.65 -36.50
C HIS A 57 2.72 6.08 -36.67
N ILE A 58 3.50 5.92 -35.60
CA ILE A 58 4.91 6.31 -35.54
C ILE A 58 5.77 5.71 -36.67
N ILE A 59 5.45 4.50 -37.12
CA ILE A 59 6.14 3.83 -38.24
C ILE A 59 6.06 4.63 -39.55
N ASN A 60 4.93 5.28 -39.83
CA ASN A 60 4.81 6.09 -41.04
C ASN A 60 5.71 7.32 -40.98
N ILE A 61 5.87 7.92 -39.80
CA ILE A 61 6.79 9.04 -39.60
C ILE A 61 8.24 8.55 -39.74
N ILE A 62 8.58 7.42 -39.11
CA ILE A 62 9.92 6.79 -39.22
C ILE A 62 10.28 6.54 -40.69
N PHE A 63 9.35 6.05 -41.51
CA PHE A 63 9.62 5.77 -42.92
C PHE A 63 9.59 7.00 -43.84
N ARG A 64 8.84 8.05 -43.48
CA ARG A 64 8.86 9.34 -44.19
C ARG A 64 10.10 10.17 -43.86
N SER A 65 10.77 9.87 -42.75
CA SER A 65 12.00 10.56 -42.37
C SER A 65 13.08 10.42 -43.45
N GLY A 66 13.80 11.51 -43.71
CA GLY A 66 14.89 11.58 -44.68
C GLY A 66 16.15 10.79 -44.31
N ASP A 67 16.12 9.99 -43.24
CA ASP A 67 17.27 9.25 -42.75
C ASP A 67 17.68 8.11 -43.71
N MET A 68 18.85 7.51 -43.52
CA MET A 68 19.37 6.45 -44.40
C MET A 68 19.15 5.09 -43.76
N PRO A 69 18.61 4.06 -44.44
CA PRO A 69 18.61 3.87 -45.89
C PRO A 69 17.35 4.42 -46.58
N THR A 70 17.51 5.02 -47.76
CA THR A 70 16.38 5.56 -48.53
C THR A 70 15.41 4.45 -48.94
N LEU A 71 14.13 4.60 -48.57
CA LEU A 71 13.09 3.69 -49.02
C LEU A 71 12.73 3.96 -50.49
N SER A 72 12.37 2.90 -51.22
CA SER A 72 11.79 3.05 -52.55
C SER A 72 10.42 3.74 -52.44
N PRO A 73 10.04 4.61 -53.41
CA PRO A 73 8.69 5.18 -53.48
C PRO A 73 7.59 4.11 -53.48
N SER A 74 7.88 2.92 -54.02
CA SER A 74 6.95 1.79 -53.99
C SER A 74 6.74 1.24 -52.58
N ASP A 75 7.75 1.28 -51.72
CA ASP A 75 7.65 0.76 -50.35
C ASP A 75 6.90 1.74 -49.47
N LEU A 76 7.11 3.04 -49.66
CA LEU A 76 6.32 4.09 -48.99
C LEU A 76 4.82 3.98 -49.32
N GLN A 77 4.47 3.70 -50.56
CA GLN A 77 3.07 3.48 -50.96
C GLN A 77 2.48 2.18 -50.40
N LYS A 78 3.29 1.12 -50.23
CA LYS A 78 2.85 -0.11 -49.55
C LYS A 78 2.61 0.15 -48.07
N MET A 79 3.48 0.92 -47.42
CA MET A 79 3.34 1.28 -46.00
C MET A 79 2.12 2.16 -45.74
N ALA A 80 1.83 3.13 -46.62
CA ALA A 80 0.61 3.93 -46.51
C ALA A 80 -0.67 3.08 -46.58
N ARG A 81 -0.72 2.13 -47.53
CA ARG A 81 -1.85 1.19 -47.67
C ARG A 81 -1.92 0.17 -46.52
N GLY A 82 -0.77 -0.31 -46.05
CA GLY A 82 -0.66 -1.19 -44.90
C GLY A 82 -1.15 -0.52 -43.61
N TRP A 83 -0.86 0.77 -43.43
CA TRP A 83 -1.38 1.55 -42.31
C TRP A 83 -2.89 1.66 -42.32
N GLU A 84 -3.51 2.03 -43.45
CA GLU A 84 -4.97 2.17 -43.55
C GLU A 84 -5.70 0.87 -43.20
N THR A 85 -5.16 -0.27 -43.65
CA THR A 85 -5.73 -1.60 -43.38
C THR A 85 -5.49 -2.05 -41.95
N TYR A 86 -4.31 -1.78 -41.38
CA TYR A 86 -4.01 -2.06 -39.97
C TYR A 86 -4.83 -1.19 -39.01
N ALA A 87 -5.00 0.11 -39.32
CA ALA A 87 -5.81 1.02 -38.51
C ALA A 87 -7.28 0.58 -38.45
N ARG A 88 -7.83 0.12 -39.60
CA ARG A 88 -9.18 -0.46 -39.64
C ARG A 88 -9.28 -1.72 -38.79
N TYR A 89 -8.29 -2.63 -38.91
CA TYR A 89 -8.23 -3.85 -38.11
C TYR A 89 -8.22 -3.53 -36.59
N GLU A 90 -7.40 -2.57 -36.15
CA GLU A 90 -7.32 -2.21 -34.73
C GLU A 90 -8.61 -1.54 -34.24
N GLU A 91 -9.27 -0.73 -35.07
CA GLU A 91 -10.58 -0.14 -34.73
C GLU A 91 -11.68 -1.19 -34.61
N GLU A 92 -11.72 -2.17 -35.52
CA GLU A 92 -12.66 -3.29 -35.48
C GLU A 92 -12.43 -4.19 -34.27
N ARG A 93 -11.16 -4.45 -33.93
CA ARG A 93 -10.78 -5.16 -32.71
C ARG A 93 -11.24 -4.42 -31.45
N ALA A 94 -10.98 -3.12 -31.37
CA ALA A 94 -11.39 -2.29 -30.24
C ALA A 94 -12.92 -2.24 -30.08
N ARG A 95 -13.66 -2.25 -31.19
CA ARG A 95 -15.14 -2.25 -31.21
C ARG A 95 -15.74 -3.59 -30.80
N ASN A 96 -15.13 -4.71 -31.20
CA ASN A 96 -15.68 -6.05 -31.02
C ASN A 96 -15.22 -6.76 -29.73
N GLY A 97 -14.18 -6.25 -29.06
CA GLY A 97 -13.74 -6.72 -27.74
C GLY A 97 -13.35 -8.21 -27.71
N VAL A 98 -13.72 -8.92 -26.64
CA VAL A 98 -13.32 -10.34 -26.39
C VAL A 98 -13.94 -11.34 -27.38
N MET A 99 -14.95 -10.92 -28.16
CA MET A 99 -15.62 -11.76 -29.17
C MET A 99 -14.92 -11.75 -30.53
N TYR A 100 -13.74 -11.14 -30.61
CA TYR A 100 -12.95 -11.01 -31.83
C TYR A 100 -12.29 -12.35 -32.20
N THR A 101 -12.60 -12.90 -33.37
CA THR A 101 -11.76 -13.92 -34.00
C THR A 101 -10.52 -13.23 -34.54
N ASP A 102 -9.34 -13.69 -34.11
CA ASP A 102 -8.05 -13.15 -34.56
C ASP A 102 -7.75 -13.58 -36.01
N ASP A 103 -8.50 -13.03 -36.96
CA ASP A 103 -8.35 -13.32 -38.38
C ASP A 103 -7.28 -12.43 -39.04
N GLY A 104 -6.71 -11.47 -38.27
CA GLY A 104 -5.68 -10.54 -38.73
C GLY A 104 -6.17 -9.53 -39.78
N PRO A 105 -5.27 -8.75 -40.39
CA PRO A 105 -5.62 -7.77 -41.41
C PRO A 105 -6.03 -8.42 -42.74
N ASP A 106 -6.97 -7.80 -43.46
CA ASP A 106 -7.49 -8.31 -44.75
C ASP A 106 -6.49 -8.26 -45.93
N SER A 107 -5.31 -7.67 -45.75
CA SER A 107 -4.34 -7.43 -46.84
C SER A 107 -2.92 -7.83 -46.45
N GLU A 108 -2.13 -8.26 -47.44
CA GLU A 108 -0.72 -8.60 -47.28
C GLU A 108 0.10 -7.38 -46.80
N GLU A 109 -0.21 -6.18 -47.27
CA GLU A 109 0.41 -4.94 -46.77
C GLU A 109 0.05 -4.66 -45.30
N GLY A 110 -1.15 -5.01 -44.85
CA GLY A 110 -1.57 -4.90 -43.45
C GLY A 110 -0.84 -5.89 -42.54
N TRP A 111 -0.63 -7.13 -43.00
CA TRP A 111 0.20 -8.11 -42.31
C TRP A 111 1.65 -7.65 -42.17
N LEU A 112 2.24 -7.13 -43.25
CA LEU A 112 3.58 -6.54 -43.21
C LEU A 112 3.67 -5.38 -42.22
N PHE A 113 2.66 -4.51 -42.17
CA PHE A 113 2.62 -3.39 -41.22
C PHE A 113 2.49 -3.86 -39.76
N MET A 114 1.71 -4.92 -39.52
CA MET A 114 1.58 -5.56 -38.22
C MET A 114 2.91 -6.16 -37.76
N ASP A 115 3.61 -6.90 -38.63
CA ASP A 115 4.92 -7.48 -38.33
C ASP A 115 5.97 -6.41 -38.05
N LEU A 116 5.96 -5.29 -38.79
CA LEU A 116 6.83 -4.13 -38.53
C LEU A 116 6.49 -3.43 -37.20
N SER A 117 5.21 -3.35 -36.85
CA SER A 117 4.74 -2.83 -35.57
C SER A 117 5.16 -3.71 -34.40
N TYR A 118 5.13 -5.03 -34.59
CA TYR A 118 5.64 -5.99 -33.62
C TYR A 118 7.17 -5.89 -33.50
N LEU A 119 7.88 -5.76 -34.61
CA LEU A 119 9.34 -5.61 -34.66
C LEU A 119 9.80 -4.35 -33.90
N LEU A 120 9.11 -3.21 -34.07
CA LEU A 120 9.37 -1.98 -33.31
C LEU A 120 9.23 -2.19 -31.79
N LYS A 121 8.20 -2.92 -31.36
CA LYS A 121 8.00 -3.26 -29.94
C LYS A 121 9.14 -4.15 -29.41
N LEU A 122 9.59 -5.14 -30.20
CA LEU A 122 10.69 -6.01 -29.81
C LEU A 122 12.00 -5.25 -29.67
N TYR A 123 12.37 -4.42 -30.66
CA TYR A 123 13.57 -3.58 -30.57
C TYR A 123 13.52 -2.60 -29.39
N THR A 124 12.36 -1.98 -29.13
CA THR A 124 12.21 -1.07 -27.97
C THR A 124 12.44 -1.81 -26.65
N LYS A 125 11.86 -3.00 -26.48
CA LYS A 125 12.08 -3.84 -25.28
C LYS A 125 13.53 -4.28 -25.14
N LEU A 126 14.19 -4.65 -26.24
CA LEU A 126 15.61 -5.01 -26.23
C LEU A 126 16.45 -3.82 -25.76
N ARG A 127 16.22 -2.63 -26.34
CA ARG A 127 16.93 -1.40 -25.99
C ARG A 127 16.72 -1.00 -24.53
N ASP A 128 15.49 -1.11 -24.03
CA ASP A 128 15.19 -0.85 -22.61
C ASP A 128 15.98 -1.79 -21.69
N LYS A 129 16.09 -3.08 -22.05
CA LYS A 129 16.85 -4.07 -21.27
C LYS A 129 18.36 -3.81 -21.33
N GLU A 130 18.88 -3.42 -22.49
CA GLU A 130 20.28 -3.00 -22.65
C GLU A 130 20.60 -1.74 -21.83
N GLN A 131 19.74 -0.72 -21.88
CA GLN A 131 19.90 0.50 -21.08
C GLN A 131 19.80 0.22 -19.58
N LEU A 132 18.95 -0.73 -19.15
CA LEU A 132 18.92 -1.18 -17.76
C LEU A 132 20.26 -1.82 -17.36
N ILE A 133 20.87 -2.61 -18.25
CA ILE A 133 22.21 -3.16 -18.00
C ILE A 133 23.22 -2.02 -17.89
N GLU A 134 23.28 -1.11 -18.86
CA GLU A 134 24.19 0.04 -18.86
C GLU A 134 24.05 0.85 -17.56
N MET A 135 22.81 1.15 -17.14
CA MET A 135 22.52 1.87 -15.90
C MET A 135 22.96 1.10 -14.66
N ILE A 136 22.79 -0.23 -14.60
CA ILE A 136 23.26 -1.06 -13.48
C ILE A 136 24.79 -1.06 -13.39
N PHE A 137 25.49 -1.00 -14.52
CA PHE A 137 26.95 -1.03 -14.59
C PHE A 137 27.62 0.36 -14.60
N GLU A 138 26.86 1.44 -14.74
CA GLU A 138 27.33 2.79 -14.40
C GLU A 138 27.62 2.86 -12.89
N GLY A 139 28.87 3.21 -12.54
CA GLY A 139 29.46 2.99 -11.22
C GLY A 139 28.71 3.60 -10.02
N VAL A 140 27.83 4.58 -10.24
CA VAL A 140 27.02 5.21 -9.19
C VAL A 140 25.79 4.36 -8.83
N THR A 141 25.17 3.70 -9.81
CA THR A 141 24.02 2.82 -9.58
C THR A 141 24.47 1.49 -8.99
N ALA A 142 25.66 1.00 -9.32
CA ALA A 142 26.23 -0.19 -8.68
C ALA A 142 26.44 0.02 -7.17
N GLU A 143 26.84 1.24 -6.75
CA GLU A 143 26.90 1.62 -5.33
C GLU A 143 25.51 1.73 -4.69
N LEU A 144 24.54 2.34 -5.39
CA LEU A 144 23.17 2.46 -4.90
C LEU A 144 22.44 1.11 -4.79
N LEU A 145 22.67 0.22 -5.76
CA LEU A 145 22.10 -1.12 -5.83
C LEU A 145 22.83 -2.05 -4.86
N LYS A 146 24.12 -1.84 -4.60
CA LYS A 146 24.82 -2.45 -3.46
C LYS A 146 24.16 -2.01 -2.15
N ASP A 147 23.90 -0.73 -1.94
CA ASP A 147 23.19 -0.25 -0.75
C ASP A 147 21.77 -0.82 -0.64
N MET A 148 21.04 -0.95 -1.75
CA MET A 148 19.72 -1.57 -1.77
C MET A 148 19.76 -3.09 -1.56
N VAL A 149 20.76 -3.81 -2.08
CA VAL A 149 20.90 -5.27 -1.90
C VAL A 149 21.43 -5.60 -0.51
N TYR A 150 22.31 -4.78 0.06
CA TYR A 150 22.71 -4.89 1.46
C TYR A 150 21.55 -4.57 2.41
N LYS A 151 20.68 -3.61 2.07
CA LYS A 151 19.42 -3.33 2.80
C LYS A 151 18.39 -4.44 2.60
N ALA A 152 18.21 -4.94 1.37
CA ALA A 152 17.22 -5.97 1.02
C ALA A 152 17.59 -7.36 1.56
N ALA A 153 18.87 -7.75 1.56
CA ALA A 153 19.31 -9.01 2.19
C ALA A 153 18.99 -9.03 3.69
N ASN A 154 19.08 -7.88 4.35
CA ASN A 154 18.73 -7.73 5.77
C ASN A 154 17.20 -7.67 5.99
N ILE A 155 16.45 -7.08 5.04
CA ILE A 155 14.99 -7.07 5.06
C ILE A 155 14.42 -8.47 4.80
N VAL A 156 15.03 -9.28 3.92
CA VAL A 156 14.54 -10.64 3.63
C VAL A 156 14.65 -11.55 4.86
N ASP A 157 15.76 -11.49 5.60
CA ASP A 157 15.88 -12.20 6.88
C ASP A 157 14.85 -11.68 7.91
N SER A 158 14.68 -10.36 7.99
CA SER A 158 13.73 -9.73 8.93
C SER A 158 12.27 -10.03 8.56
N LEU A 159 11.97 -10.15 7.27
CA LEU A 159 10.66 -10.49 6.72
C LEU A 159 10.36 -11.98 6.95
N TYR A 160 11.37 -12.83 6.88
CA TYR A 160 11.25 -14.23 7.25
C TYR A 160 11.00 -14.41 8.75
N ASP A 161 11.73 -13.67 9.59
CA ASP A 161 11.50 -13.63 11.05
C ASP A 161 10.07 -13.12 11.37
N LEU A 162 9.60 -12.09 10.66
CA LEU A 162 8.21 -11.60 10.78
C LEU A 162 7.17 -12.61 10.31
N GLN A 163 7.42 -13.30 9.19
CA GLN A 163 6.53 -14.34 8.68
C GLN A 163 6.43 -15.51 9.66
N MET A 164 7.56 -15.90 10.27
CA MET A 164 7.59 -16.92 11.34
C MET A 164 6.76 -16.47 12.54
N PHE A 165 6.91 -15.22 12.98
CA PHE A 165 6.13 -14.66 14.09
C PHE A 165 4.63 -14.63 13.79
N ILE A 166 4.21 -14.08 12.64
CA ILE A 166 2.80 -14.03 12.26
C ILE A 166 2.21 -15.44 12.11
N GLY A 167 2.97 -16.37 11.54
CA GLY A 167 2.54 -17.77 11.42
C GLY A 167 2.33 -18.44 12.77
N ASP A 168 3.21 -18.20 13.74
CA ASP A 168 3.05 -18.71 15.10
C ASP A 168 1.97 -17.95 15.89
N LEU A 169 1.77 -16.65 15.65
CA LEU A 169 0.68 -15.87 16.23
C LEU A 169 -0.68 -16.42 15.80
N ILE A 170 -0.88 -16.64 14.49
CA ILE A 170 -2.13 -17.22 13.97
C ILE A 170 -2.42 -18.57 14.62
N ARG A 171 -1.43 -19.47 14.67
CA ARG A 171 -1.57 -20.77 15.34
C ARG A 171 -1.89 -20.65 16.83
N THR A 172 -1.28 -19.67 17.49
CA THR A 172 -1.46 -19.42 18.92
C THR A 172 -2.87 -18.90 19.19
N VAL A 173 -3.38 -18.01 18.34
CA VAL A 173 -4.76 -17.53 18.38
C VAL A 173 -5.75 -18.66 18.11
N GLU A 174 -5.55 -19.48 17.07
CA GLU A 174 -6.40 -20.64 16.77
C GLU A 174 -6.43 -21.65 17.95
N GLN A 175 -5.28 -21.91 18.59
CA GLN A 175 -5.19 -22.77 19.77
C GLN A 175 -5.86 -22.19 21.01
N VAL A 176 -5.86 -20.87 21.14
CA VAL A 176 -6.54 -20.17 22.24
C VAL A 176 -8.03 -20.13 21.98
N GLU A 177 -8.48 -19.83 20.76
CA GLU A 177 -9.90 -19.80 20.38
C GLU A 177 -10.59 -21.14 20.66
N GLU A 178 -9.91 -22.26 20.34
CA GLU A 178 -10.40 -23.61 20.65
C GLU A 178 -10.45 -23.92 22.17
N ARG A 179 -9.70 -23.16 22.99
CA ARG A 179 -9.58 -23.34 24.46
C ARG A 179 -10.21 -22.22 25.30
N SER A 180 -10.66 -21.13 24.67
CA SER A 180 -10.97 -19.84 25.31
C SER A 180 -12.19 -19.90 26.24
N GLN A 181 -12.95 -21.00 26.23
CA GLN A 181 -14.10 -21.17 27.12
C GLN A 181 -13.73 -21.74 28.51
N ALA A 182 -12.48 -22.18 28.75
CA ALA A 182 -12.16 -22.96 29.95
C ALA A 182 -11.08 -22.39 30.90
N ASP A 183 -10.12 -21.57 30.43
CA ASP A 183 -9.03 -21.06 31.29
C ASP A 183 -8.35 -19.77 30.75
N PRO A 184 -8.73 -18.58 31.28
CA PRO A 184 -8.10 -17.30 30.94
C PRO A 184 -6.63 -17.18 31.37
N ALA A 185 -6.21 -17.83 32.45
CA ALA A 185 -4.83 -17.74 32.94
C ALA A 185 -3.85 -18.54 32.07
N GLY A 186 -4.27 -19.72 31.61
CA GLY A 186 -3.53 -20.52 30.62
C GLY A 186 -3.37 -19.78 29.28
N THR A 187 -4.38 -19.01 28.88
CA THR A 187 -4.36 -18.19 27.65
C THR A 187 -3.26 -17.13 27.69
N VAL A 188 -3.12 -16.39 28.79
CA VAL A 188 -2.05 -15.39 28.94
C VAL A 188 -0.67 -16.05 28.86
N HIS A 189 -0.48 -17.21 29.49
CA HIS A 189 0.80 -17.93 29.43
C HIS A 189 1.17 -18.37 28.01
N ILE A 190 0.18 -18.77 27.21
CA ILE A 190 0.38 -19.17 25.80
C ILE A 190 0.90 -17.97 24.96
N PHE A 191 0.36 -16.77 25.17
CA PHE A 191 0.87 -15.56 24.51
C PHE A 191 2.22 -15.09 25.04
N VAL A 192 2.48 -15.22 26.35
CA VAL A 192 3.80 -14.94 26.93
C VAL A 192 4.86 -15.85 26.32
N ASP A 193 4.55 -17.13 26.11
CA ASP A 193 5.45 -18.08 25.48
C ASP A 193 5.67 -17.79 23.99
N LEU A 194 4.64 -17.32 23.27
CA LEU A 194 4.80 -16.80 21.90
C LEU A 194 5.81 -15.64 21.86
N VAL A 195 5.64 -14.64 22.73
CA VAL A 195 6.55 -13.48 22.79
C VAL A 195 7.98 -13.92 23.10
N LYS A 196 8.18 -14.81 24.09
CA LYS A 196 9.51 -15.35 24.43
C LYS A 196 10.19 -16.09 23.29
N ARG A 197 9.44 -16.82 22.45
CA ARG A 197 10.01 -17.54 21.30
C ARG A 197 10.57 -16.60 20.23
N HIS A 198 9.94 -15.44 20.03
CA HIS A 198 10.33 -14.47 18.99
C HIS A 198 11.14 -13.27 19.52
N GLU A 199 11.25 -13.09 20.83
CA GLU A 199 12.02 -12.02 21.48
C GLU A 199 13.46 -11.94 20.96
N GLY A 200 14.14 -13.09 20.79
CA GLY A 200 15.52 -13.13 20.29
C GLY A 200 15.66 -12.65 18.83
N GLN A 201 14.67 -12.96 17.98
CA GLN A 201 14.63 -12.48 16.60
C GLN A 201 14.38 -10.97 16.56
N PHE A 202 13.52 -10.46 17.44
CA PHE A 202 13.27 -9.03 17.60
C PHE A 202 14.53 -8.28 18.08
N TYR A 203 15.26 -8.80 19.08
CA TYR A 203 16.54 -8.21 19.51
C TYR A 203 17.59 -8.23 18.39
N SER A 204 17.68 -9.33 17.65
CA SER A 204 18.56 -9.45 16.49
C SER A 204 18.20 -8.42 15.41
N PHE A 205 16.91 -8.22 15.14
CA PHE A 205 16.40 -7.18 14.24
C PHE A 205 16.80 -5.79 14.71
N VAL A 206 16.46 -5.41 15.94
CA VAL A 206 16.80 -4.09 16.51
C VAL A 206 18.31 -3.85 16.47
N HIS A 207 19.11 -4.85 16.85
CA HIS A 207 20.57 -4.76 16.79
C HIS A 207 21.11 -4.65 15.36
N LYS A 208 20.56 -5.42 14.40
CA LYS A 208 20.95 -5.36 12.98
C LYS A 208 20.60 -4.02 12.35
N VAL A 209 19.51 -3.38 12.76
CA VAL A 209 19.15 -2.06 12.24
C VAL A 209 19.93 -0.95 12.95
N HIS A 210 20.15 -1.03 14.26
CA HIS A 210 20.99 -0.07 14.99
C HIS A 210 22.47 -0.13 14.58
N SER A 211 23.02 -1.31 14.29
CA SER A 211 24.43 -1.47 13.89
C SER A 211 24.73 -1.05 12.45
N LYS A 212 23.69 -0.84 11.61
CA LYS A 212 23.85 -0.57 10.17
C LYS A 212 23.06 0.64 9.66
N GLY A 213 22.15 1.19 10.46
CA GLY A 213 21.34 2.36 10.15
C GLY A 213 21.67 3.51 11.09
N GLU A 214 22.77 4.20 10.83
CA GLU A 214 23.01 5.51 11.44
C GLU A 214 21.97 6.51 10.88
N ASP A 215 21.46 7.41 11.73
CA ASP A 215 20.40 8.43 11.54
C ASP A 215 18.91 7.98 11.52
N MET A 216 18.56 6.75 11.12
CA MET A 216 17.12 6.39 11.01
C MET A 216 16.45 6.15 12.37
N PHE A 217 17.13 5.44 13.28
CA PHE A 217 16.60 5.16 14.61
C PHE A 217 16.70 6.35 15.56
N ASP A 218 17.66 7.26 15.36
CA ASP A 218 17.72 8.52 16.10
C ASP A 218 16.53 9.42 15.72
N SER A 219 16.19 9.47 14.43
CA SER A 219 15.00 10.20 13.97
C SER A 219 13.70 9.55 14.47
N PHE A 220 13.61 8.21 14.47
CA PHE A 220 12.42 7.50 14.94
C PHE A 220 12.29 7.55 16.46
N GLY A 221 13.38 7.37 17.19
CA GLY A 221 13.45 7.53 18.64
C GLY A 221 13.09 8.95 19.07
N SER A 222 13.64 9.97 18.40
CA SER A 222 13.26 11.37 18.64
C SER A 222 11.79 11.63 18.32
N TRP A 223 11.22 10.98 17.30
CA TRP A 223 9.79 11.07 17.01
C TRP A 223 8.94 10.41 18.11
N ILE A 224 9.31 9.20 18.57
CA ILE A 224 8.65 8.51 19.67
C ILE A 224 8.74 9.33 20.96
N GLU A 225 9.89 9.92 21.28
CA GLU A 225 10.07 10.80 22.43
C GLU A 225 9.17 12.03 22.33
N ARG A 226 9.11 12.68 21.15
CA ARG A 226 8.18 13.81 20.91
C ARG A 226 6.72 13.40 21.04
N PHE A 227 6.38 12.18 20.63
CA PHE A 227 5.04 11.63 20.76
C PHE A 227 4.68 11.34 22.21
N PHE A 228 5.59 10.75 22.99
CA PHE A 228 5.40 10.52 24.42
C PHE A 228 5.37 11.84 25.22
N ASP A 229 6.21 12.81 24.87
CA ASP A 229 6.14 14.15 25.44
C ASP A 229 4.78 14.82 25.14
N PHE A 230 4.24 14.63 23.93
CA PHE A 230 2.89 15.09 23.59
C PHE A 230 1.79 14.35 24.37
N LEU A 231 1.88 13.02 24.52
CA LEU A 231 0.89 12.27 25.30
C LEU A 231 0.93 12.62 26.79
N ARG A 232 2.14 12.84 27.35
CA ARG A 232 2.33 13.16 28.76
C ARG A 232 1.95 14.59 29.10
N ASP A 233 2.45 15.54 28.32
CA ASP A 233 2.36 16.97 28.63
C ASP A 233 1.25 17.68 27.82
N GLY A 234 0.67 17.00 26.83
CA GLY A 234 -0.37 17.56 25.95
C GLY A 234 0.16 18.67 25.05
N MET A 235 -0.76 19.49 24.53
CA MET A 235 -0.38 20.74 23.86
C MET A 235 0.15 21.75 24.88
N LYS A 236 1.36 22.29 24.66
CA LYS A 236 1.97 23.31 25.53
C LYS A 236 1.15 24.60 25.60
N SER A 237 0.41 24.92 24.54
CA SER A 237 -0.51 26.06 24.48
C SER A 237 -1.96 25.62 24.67
N LYS A 238 -2.67 26.29 25.57
CA LYS A 238 -4.13 26.13 25.69
C LYS A 238 -4.79 26.67 24.41
N ILE A 239 -5.46 25.80 23.66
CA ILE A 239 -6.31 26.24 22.54
C ILE A 239 -7.60 26.80 23.14
N SER A 240 -7.87 28.09 22.89
CA SER A 240 -9.15 28.68 23.23
C SER A 240 -10.22 28.15 22.27
N LEU A 241 -11.13 27.34 22.78
CA LEU A 241 -12.27 26.81 21.99
C LEU A 241 -13.18 27.93 21.45
N GLU A 242 -13.12 29.13 22.03
CA GLU A 242 -13.81 30.33 21.51
C GLU A 242 -13.35 30.71 20.09
N MET A 243 -12.12 30.36 19.71
CA MET A 243 -11.58 30.62 18.37
C MET A 243 -12.16 29.68 17.31
N LEU A 244 -12.72 28.53 17.73
CA LEU A 244 -13.38 27.57 16.83
C LEU A 244 -14.83 27.97 16.53
N LEU A 245 -15.43 28.82 17.37
CA LEU A 245 -16.84 29.17 17.22
C LEU A 245 -17.04 30.24 16.13
N PRO A 246 -18.05 30.08 15.25
CA PRO A 246 -18.38 31.09 14.26
C PRO A 246 -18.84 32.40 14.93
N HIS A 247 -18.55 33.53 14.29
CA HIS A 247 -18.92 34.86 14.81
C HIS A 247 -20.44 35.14 14.79
N SER A 248 -21.23 34.28 14.14
CA SER A 248 -22.69 34.36 14.12
C SER A 248 -23.29 33.85 15.44
N GLU A 249 -24.08 34.68 16.12
CA GLU A 249 -24.72 34.31 17.39
C GLU A 249 -25.76 33.19 17.22
N ALA A 250 -26.31 33.02 16.01
CA ALA A 250 -27.29 31.97 15.70
C ALA A 250 -26.61 30.59 15.55
N GLU A 251 -25.54 30.51 14.74
CA GLU A 251 -24.77 29.27 14.53
C GLU A 251 -24.10 28.80 15.82
N ARG A 252 -23.64 29.75 16.65
CA ARG A 252 -23.08 29.46 17.98
C ARG A 252 -24.08 28.75 18.89
N LYS A 253 -25.36 29.16 18.89
CA LYS A 253 -26.41 28.55 19.72
C LYS A 253 -26.76 27.13 19.23
N GLU A 254 -26.71 26.89 17.92
CA GLU A 254 -26.92 25.56 17.35
C GLU A 254 -25.80 24.60 17.74
N ILE A 255 -24.53 25.03 17.65
CA ILE A 255 -23.37 24.24 18.09
C ILE A 255 -23.46 23.91 19.58
N PHE A 256 -23.80 24.86 20.45
CA PHE A 256 -23.96 24.57 21.88
C PHE A 256 -25.07 23.57 22.15
N LYS A 257 -26.17 23.63 21.39
CA LYS A 257 -27.25 22.67 21.51
C LYS A 257 -26.80 21.26 21.13
N GLU A 258 -26.05 21.11 20.03
CA GLU A 258 -25.45 19.81 19.65
C GLU A 258 -24.46 19.31 20.71
N VAL A 259 -23.64 20.19 21.29
CA VAL A 259 -22.69 19.83 22.36
C VAL A 259 -23.42 19.36 23.62
N ASP A 260 -24.48 20.05 24.03
CA ASP A 260 -25.29 19.67 25.19
C ASP A 260 -25.99 18.32 24.95
N GLU A 261 -26.52 18.09 23.75
CA GLU A 261 -27.14 16.82 23.36
C GLU A 261 -26.12 15.65 23.38
N LEU A 262 -24.90 15.90 22.89
CA LEU A 262 -23.80 14.92 22.93
C LEU A 262 -23.32 14.66 24.37
N ALA A 263 -23.22 15.70 25.20
CA ALA A 263 -22.89 15.56 26.61
C ALA A 263 -23.93 14.72 27.36
N ILE A 264 -25.22 14.95 27.09
CA ILE A 264 -26.33 14.16 27.65
C ILE A 264 -26.25 12.71 27.16
N TYR A 265 -25.96 12.49 25.88
CA TYR A 265 -25.79 11.15 25.32
C TYR A 265 -24.69 10.36 26.04
N HIS A 266 -23.48 10.93 26.16
CA HIS A 266 -22.37 10.26 26.85
C HIS A 266 -22.60 10.11 28.35
N TYR A 267 -23.30 11.07 28.99
CA TYR A 267 -23.70 10.94 30.38
C TYR A 267 -24.64 9.74 30.58
N LYS A 268 -25.66 9.61 29.73
CA LYS A 268 -26.57 8.45 29.74
C LYS A 268 -25.81 7.14 29.51
N LYS A 269 -24.89 7.11 28.54
CA LYS A 269 -24.06 5.91 28.28
C LYS A 269 -23.21 5.52 29.50
N LYS A 270 -22.65 6.50 30.22
CA LYS A 270 -21.91 6.24 31.48
C LYS A 270 -22.81 5.71 32.60
N VAL A 271 -24.00 6.28 32.76
CA VAL A 271 -24.98 5.80 33.76
C VAL A 271 -25.43 4.37 33.44
N MET A 272 -25.77 4.08 32.18
CA MET A 272 -26.13 2.72 31.75
C MET A 272 -24.99 1.72 31.96
N HIS A 273 -23.74 2.15 31.76
CA HIS A 273 -22.58 1.31 32.06
C HIS A 273 -22.46 1.07 33.57
N GLU A 274 -22.61 2.11 34.40
CA GLU A 274 -22.61 1.98 35.87
C GLU A 274 -23.72 1.05 36.37
N GLU A 275 -24.93 1.15 35.82
CA GLU A 275 -26.07 0.30 36.16
C GLU A 275 -25.80 -1.16 35.77
N ARG A 276 -25.28 -1.43 34.56
CA ARG A 276 -24.86 -2.78 34.16
C ARG A 276 -23.75 -3.34 35.05
N MET A 277 -22.76 -2.53 35.41
CA MET A 277 -21.68 -2.95 36.31
C MET A 277 -22.22 -3.25 37.72
N ARG A 278 -23.21 -2.50 38.21
CA ARG A 278 -23.88 -2.75 39.49
C ARG A 278 -24.74 -4.01 39.44
N GLU A 279 -25.48 -4.26 38.36
CA GLU A 279 -26.26 -5.48 38.18
C GLU A 279 -25.37 -6.72 38.14
N LYS A 280 -24.29 -6.70 37.35
CA LYS A 280 -23.28 -7.77 37.34
C LYS A 280 -22.60 -7.95 38.69
N TYR A 281 -22.36 -6.88 39.44
CA TYR A 281 -21.80 -6.97 40.79
C TYR A 281 -22.80 -7.61 41.77
N ILE A 282 -24.09 -7.29 41.69
CA ILE A 282 -25.16 -7.89 42.50
C ILE A 282 -25.37 -9.38 42.12
N GLU A 283 -25.41 -9.70 40.82
CA GLU A 283 -25.52 -11.06 40.31
C GLU A 283 -24.30 -11.92 40.71
N SER A 284 -23.10 -11.34 40.63
CA SER A 284 -21.90 -11.99 41.17
C SER A 284 -22.00 -12.22 42.68
N GLN A 285 -22.61 -11.29 43.43
CA GLN A 285 -22.84 -11.42 44.87
C GLN A 285 -23.88 -12.48 45.24
N GLU A 286 -24.91 -12.71 44.41
CA GLU A 286 -25.92 -13.75 44.60
C GLU A 286 -25.36 -15.16 44.28
N ASP A 287 -24.40 -15.26 43.35
CA ASP A 287 -23.62 -16.49 43.12
C ASP A 287 -22.53 -16.75 44.19
N TYR A 288 -22.27 -15.78 45.07
CA TYR A 288 -21.29 -15.87 46.17
C TYR A 288 -21.81 -16.60 47.43
N ASP A 289 -22.93 -17.33 47.37
CA ASP A 289 -23.29 -18.35 48.39
C ASP A 289 -22.74 -19.75 48.03
N GLY A 290 -21.87 -19.86 47.01
CA GLY A 290 -21.26 -21.13 46.62
C GLY A 290 -19.89 -21.02 45.94
N LYS A 291 -18.81 -21.05 46.76
CA LYS A 291 -17.36 -21.15 46.43
C LYS A 291 -16.63 -19.85 46.12
N GLY A 292 -15.89 -19.37 47.13
CA GLY A 292 -14.92 -18.29 47.02
C GLY A 292 -13.59 -18.73 46.40
N GLU A 293 -13.49 -18.71 45.07
CA GLU A 293 -12.22 -18.84 44.34
C GLU A 293 -11.88 -17.60 43.47
N SER A 294 -12.81 -16.68 43.21
CA SER A 294 -12.52 -15.54 42.31
C SER A 294 -11.77 -14.37 42.97
N SER A 295 -11.84 -14.24 44.30
CA SER A 295 -11.17 -13.15 45.03
C SER A 295 -9.65 -13.37 45.20
N GLU A 296 -9.18 -14.61 45.25
CA GLU A 296 -7.74 -14.92 45.36
C GLU A 296 -6.99 -14.72 44.04
N TRP A 297 -7.67 -14.86 42.90
CA TRP A 297 -7.08 -14.70 41.57
C TRP A 297 -6.74 -13.24 41.24
N VAL A 298 -7.63 -12.29 41.56
CA VAL A 298 -7.40 -10.85 41.33
C VAL A 298 -6.24 -10.33 42.20
N ALA A 299 -6.15 -10.79 43.45
CA ALA A 299 -5.05 -10.45 44.35
C ALA A 299 -3.69 -11.02 43.86
N GLY A 300 -3.70 -12.20 43.21
CA GLY A 300 -2.51 -12.81 42.62
C GLY A 300 -1.99 -12.09 41.37
N LEU A 301 -2.88 -11.51 40.56
CA LEU A 301 -2.51 -10.77 39.35
C LEU A 301 -1.80 -9.44 39.68
N VAL A 302 -2.32 -8.69 40.66
CA VAL A 302 -1.74 -7.42 41.16
C VAL A 302 -0.34 -7.63 41.73
N GLY A 303 -0.12 -8.75 42.44
CA GLY A 303 1.18 -9.07 43.04
C GLY A 303 2.26 -9.48 42.04
N SER A 304 1.90 -10.05 40.89
CA SER A 304 2.86 -10.63 39.93
C SER A 304 3.34 -9.65 38.86
N LEU A 305 2.55 -8.62 38.54
CA LEU A 305 2.87 -7.66 37.48
C LEU A 305 3.33 -6.29 38.00
N GLY A 306 3.24 -6.00 39.31
CA GLY A 306 3.66 -4.71 39.87
C GLY A 306 2.92 -3.52 39.25
N VAL A 307 1.72 -3.75 38.73
CA VAL A 307 0.85 -2.76 38.09
C VAL A 307 -0.07 -2.20 39.17
N ASP A 308 -0.15 -0.87 39.22
CA ASP A 308 -1.01 -0.15 40.15
C ASP A 308 -2.48 -0.55 39.98
N GLU A 309 -3.19 -0.77 41.07
CA GLU A 309 -4.56 -1.30 41.13
C GLU A 309 -5.56 -0.47 40.30
N VAL A 310 -5.23 0.80 40.06
CA VAL A 310 -6.00 1.77 39.26
C VAL A 310 -5.89 1.51 37.76
N LEU A 311 -4.74 1.01 37.27
CA LEU A 311 -4.54 0.69 35.86
C LEU A 311 -5.23 -0.63 35.47
N THR A 312 -5.30 -1.58 36.40
CA THR A 312 -5.95 -2.87 36.16
C THR A 312 -7.47 -2.74 35.95
N THR A 313 -8.13 -1.83 36.67
CA THR A 313 -9.57 -1.57 36.48
C THR A 313 -9.86 -0.92 35.12
N GLU A 314 -8.99 -0.05 34.62
CA GLU A 314 -9.09 0.51 33.27
C GLU A 314 -8.80 -0.52 32.17
N VAL A 315 -7.82 -1.40 32.37
CA VAL A 315 -7.46 -2.44 31.38
C VAL A 315 -8.54 -3.52 31.28
N THR A 316 -9.14 -3.94 32.39
CA THR A 316 -10.30 -4.85 32.35
C THR A 316 -11.51 -4.21 31.68
N ALA A 317 -11.72 -2.90 31.88
CA ALA A 317 -12.79 -2.16 31.20
C ALA A 317 -12.52 -1.97 29.69
N ALA A 318 -11.27 -1.92 29.27
CA ALA A 318 -10.87 -1.80 27.87
C ALA A 318 -10.89 -3.15 27.12
N GLY A 319 -10.60 -4.26 27.80
CA GLY A 319 -10.56 -5.61 27.22
C GLY A 319 -11.92 -6.21 26.89
N GLU A 320 -13.01 -5.76 27.52
CA GLU A 320 -14.39 -6.16 27.17
C GLU A 320 -14.95 -5.40 25.95
N ASN A 321 -14.19 -4.43 25.42
CA ASN A 321 -14.61 -3.56 24.33
C ASN A 321 -14.43 -4.20 22.94
N GLU A 322 -13.90 -5.43 22.84
CA GLU A 322 -13.64 -6.16 21.58
C GLU A 322 -14.44 -7.46 21.40
N SER A 323 -15.31 -7.85 22.34
CA SER A 323 -16.27 -8.94 22.13
C SER A 323 -17.60 -8.39 21.58
N GLU A 324 -17.57 -7.90 20.34
CA GLU A 324 -18.75 -7.75 19.47
C GLU A 324 -19.18 -9.14 18.94
N ASP A 325 -19.72 -10.01 19.80
CA ASP A 325 -20.61 -11.07 19.34
C ASP A 325 -21.52 -11.54 20.48
N GLY A 326 -22.65 -10.86 20.60
CA GLY A 326 -23.69 -11.13 21.59
C GLY A 326 -24.87 -10.23 21.30
N GLU A 327 -25.82 -10.74 20.52
CA GLU A 327 -27.10 -10.10 20.21
C GLU A 327 -27.86 -9.79 21.50
N GLU A 328 -27.70 -8.59 22.08
CA GLU A 328 -28.52 -8.15 23.21
C GLU A 328 -28.97 -6.69 23.03
N GLU A 329 -30.26 -6.48 23.29
CA GLU A 329 -31.03 -5.27 23.04
C GLU A 329 -30.32 -4.01 23.57
N GLU A 330 -29.54 -3.34 22.73
CA GLU A 330 -29.21 -1.95 22.96
C GLU A 330 -30.52 -1.17 22.99
N GLU A 331 -30.91 -0.64 24.16
CA GLU A 331 -31.81 0.50 24.19
C GLU A 331 -31.24 1.50 23.18
N ASN A 332 -31.97 1.69 22.08
CA ASN A 332 -31.53 2.44 20.92
C ASN A 332 -31.45 3.93 21.28
N ILE A 333 -30.42 4.30 22.04
CA ILE A 333 -30.08 5.67 22.33
C ILE A 333 -29.49 6.19 21.04
N ASN A 334 -30.36 6.80 20.23
CA ASN A 334 -29.97 7.33 18.94
C ASN A 334 -28.83 8.34 19.10
N TYR A 335 -27.78 8.17 18.31
CA TYR A 335 -26.65 9.09 18.32
C TYR A 335 -27.13 10.48 17.86
N PRO A 336 -26.80 11.57 18.56
CA PRO A 336 -27.28 12.90 18.19
C PRO A 336 -26.70 13.33 16.84
N GLU A 337 -27.47 14.09 16.06
CA GLU A 337 -27.01 14.64 14.78
C GLU A 337 -25.92 15.69 15.04
N THR A 338 -24.70 15.46 14.54
CA THR A 338 -23.51 16.32 14.78
C THR A 338 -23.12 17.11 13.53
N GLY A 339 -24.12 17.63 12.82
CA GLY A 339 -23.94 18.31 11.54
C GLY A 339 -23.08 19.57 11.63
N LYS A 340 -23.29 20.42 12.66
CA LYS A 340 -22.54 21.67 12.82
C LYS A 340 -21.22 21.50 13.52
N ILE A 341 -21.10 20.56 14.46
CA ILE A 341 -19.82 20.26 15.11
C ILE A 341 -18.80 19.71 14.09
N THR A 342 -19.23 18.89 13.14
CA THR A 342 -18.33 18.34 12.11
C THR A 342 -17.78 19.38 11.14
N GLU A 343 -18.50 20.48 10.90
CA GLU A 343 -18.04 21.64 10.12
C GLU A 343 -16.83 22.35 10.79
N LEU A 344 -16.62 22.18 12.10
CA LEU A 344 -15.51 22.78 12.84
C LEU A 344 -14.20 21.98 12.75
N LEU A 345 -14.26 20.73 12.30
CA LEU A 345 -13.11 19.82 12.25
C LEU A 345 -11.94 20.34 11.39
N PRO A 346 -12.17 20.90 10.18
CA PRO A 346 -11.07 21.44 9.37
C PRO A 346 -10.35 22.61 10.05
N ILE A 347 -11.12 23.48 10.72
CA ILE A 347 -10.60 24.66 11.45
C ILE A 347 -9.78 24.21 12.66
N PHE A 348 -10.25 23.20 13.38
CA PHE A 348 -9.53 22.60 14.49
C PHE A 348 -8.20 21.98 14.03
N VAL A 349 -8.21 21.21 12.94
CA VAL A 349 -7.01 20.61 12.36
C VAL A 349 -5.99 21.68 11.94
N GLU A 350 -6.45 22.81 11.39
CA GLU A 350 -5.58 23.91 11.00
C GLU A 350 -4.94 24.62 12.21
N ILE A 351 -5.70 24.85 13.29
CA ILE A 351 -5.17 25.44 14.54
C ILE A 351 -4.16 24.50 15.20
N VAL A 352 -4.45 23.20 15.24
CA VAL A 352 -3.53 22.20 15.78
C VAL A 352 -2.26 22.13 14.93
N ARG A 353 -2.38 22.10 13.60
CA ARG A 353 -1.23 22.09 12.69
C ARG A 353 -0.34 23.34 12.86
N ASN A 354 -0.93 24.51 13.07
CA ASN A 354 -0.19 25.76 13.29
C ASN A 354 0.42 25.87 14.70
N SER A 355 0.10 24.93 15.60
CA SER A 355 0.63 24.86 16.97
C SER A 355 1.83 23.91 17.12
N PHE A 356 2.17 23.17 16.05
CA PHE A 356 3.36 22.30 15.92
C PHE A 356 4.32 22.90 14.90
#